data_AF-A0AAV8XUP3-F1
#
_entry.id   AF-A0AAV8XUP3-F1
#
_cell.length_a   1.000
_cell.length_b   1.000
_cell.length_c   1.000
_cell.angle_alpha   90.00
_cell.angle_beta   90.00
_cell.angle_gamma   90.00
#
_symmetry.space_group_name_H-M   'P 1'
#
loop_
_entity.id
_entity.type
_entity.pdbx_description
1 polymer ?
#
loop_
_entity_poly.entity_id
_entity_poly.type
_entity_poly.pdbx_seq_one_letter_code
_entity_poly.pdbx_strand_id
1 'polypeptide(L)'
;MENSANAIVERLTEHINGSNRNITTDNWFTSVPLAKSLKSKKLTLIGTIAKNKRELPAEFRSDKGRPVGSSMFGFESDCTIVSYIPKRKINVLLFSTAHGDDRVSKENGLPEIIEACNDTKGGIDVVDKLCSSYNCARSTRRWPNVIFFSMMNVAAINAFVKFTANDPNSNILRRDFLPQLPMSLAQDYMKQRASCSSIPKTLKPRIRELSGLPDSTLPNARESDEHRRCFY
;
A
#
# COMPACT_ATOMS: atom_id res chain seq x y z
N MET A 1 7.78 21.79 11.88
CA MET A 1 7.84 20.33 12.10
C MET A 1 9.24 19.88 11.79
N GLU A 2 9.84 19.09 12.68
CA GLU A 2 11.09 18.41 12.39
C GLU A 2 10.84 17.27 11.40
N ASN A 3 11.70 17.17 10.39
CA ASN A 3 11.64 16.16 9.32
C ASN A 3 12.88 15.24 9.34
N SER A 4 13.50 15.07 10.51
CA SER A 4 14.52 14.04 10.69
C SER A 4 13.89 12.65 10.53
N ALA A 5 14.69 11.66 10.13
CA ALA A 5 14.21 10.30 9.91
C ALA A 5 13.53 9.73 11.16
N ASN A 6 14.08 10.00 12.34
CA ASN A 6 13.52 9.57 13.62
C ASN A 6 12.16 10.23 13.89
N ALA A 7 12.07 11.56 13.73
CA ALA A 7 10.82 12.29 13.97
C ALA A 7 9.69 11.85 13.02
N ILE A 8 10.02 11.46 11.79
CA ILE A 8 9.05 10.92 10.84
C ILE A 8 8.50 9.58 11.33
N VAL A 9 9.37 8.62 11.70
CA VAL A 9 8.93 7.30 12.17
C VAL A 9 8.10 7.43 13.44
N GLU A 10 8.54 8.25 14.40
CA GLU A 10 7.80 8.46 15.65
C GLU A 10 6.41 9.04 15.42
N ARG A 11 6.28 10.01 14.49
CA ARG A 11 4.99 10.59 14.13
C ARG A 11 4.09 9.59 13.39
N LEU A 12 4.65 8.78 12.50
CA LEU A 12 3.89 7.76 11.77
C LEU A 12 3.40 6.63 12.69
N THR A 13 4.11 6.35 13.78
CA THR A 13 3.82 5.23 14.70
C THR A 13 3.09 5.66 15.97
N GLU A 14 2.81 6.95 16.15
CA GLU A 14 2.18 7.50 17.37
C GLU A 14 0.89 6.76 17.76
N HIS A 15 0.03 6.49 16.77
CA HIS A 15 -1.26 5.83 16.95
C HIS A 15 -1.19 4.36 17.36
N ILE A 16 -0.01 3.72 17.30
CA ILE A 16 0.22 2.33 17.72
C ILE A 16 1.14 2.20 18.93
N ASN A 17 1.49 3.31 19.59
CA ASN A 17 2.24 3.27 20.85
C ASN A 17 1.54 2.37 21.88
N GLY A 18 2.31 1.61 22.67
CA GLY A 18 1.76 0.70 23.68
C GLY A 18 1.34 -0.68 23.15
N SER A 19 1.36 -0.90 21.83
CA SER A 19 0.79 -2.11 21.21
C SER A 19 1.73 -3.33 21.18
N ASN A 20 3.01 -3.17 21.53
CA ASN A 20 4.06 -4.21 21.36
C ASN A 20 4.23 -4.69 19.92
N ARG A 21 3.83 -3.88 18.94
CA ARG A 21 4.02 -4.17 17.52
C ARG A 21 5.46 -3.91 17.09
N ASN A 22 5.86 -4.65 16.05
CA ASN A 22 7.14 -4.46 15.39
C ASN A 22 7.03 -3.48 14.21
N ILE A 23 8.02 -2.61 14.09
CA ILE A 23 8.21 -1.67 12.99
C ILE A 23 9.39 -2.15 12.16
N THR A 24 9.17 -2.39 10.87
CA THR A 24 10.25 -2.70 9.94
C THR A 24 10.64 -1.45 9.16
N THR A 25 11.92 -1.06 9.20
CA THR A 25 12.42 0.15 8.54
C THR A 25 13.55 -0.16 7.57
N ASP A 26 13.63 0.66 6.52
CA ASP A 26 14.83 0.70 5.69
C ASP A 26 15.97 1.49 6.37
N ASN A 27 17.16 1.32 5.82
CA ASN A 27 18.41 1.87 6.27
C ASN A 27 18.38 3.36 6.61
N TRP A 28 17.68 4.16 5.79
CA TRP A 28 17.57 5.60 6.01
C TRP A 28 16.95 5.96 7.36
N PHE A 29 16.02 5.13 7.84
CA PHE A 29 15.28 5.35 9.07
C PHE A 29 15.86 4.60 10.27
N THR A 30 16.61 3.52 10.05
CA THR A 30 17.17 2.72 11.15
C THR A 30 18.30 3.45 11.89
N SER A 31 18.14 3.62 13.19
CA SER A 31 19.17 4.15 14.09
C SER A 31 19.01 3.65 15.52
N VAL A 32 20.11 3.58 16.27
CA VAL A 32 20.09 3.18 17.69
C VAL A 32 19.22 4.12 18.53
N PRO A 33 19.29 5.47 18.39
CA PRO A 33 18.41 6.37 19.13
C PRO A 33 16.92 6.14 18.83
N LEU A 34 16.55 5.91 17.56
CA LEU A 34 15.17 5.60 17.20
C LEU A 34 14.69 4.31 17.86
N ALA A 35 15.52 3.28 17.83
CA ALA A 35 15.17 1.99 18.40
C ALA A 35 14.92 2.06 19.92
N LYS A 36 15.77 2.81 20.65
CA LYS A 36 15.58 3.07 22.08
C LYS A 36 14.30 3.87 22.35
N SER A 37 14.00 4.88 21.54
CA SER A 37 12.76 5.67 21.62
C SER A 37 11.50 4.83 21.36
N LEU A 38 11.51 3.96 20.35
CA LEU A 38 10.39 3.06 20.07
C LEU A 38 10.21 2.03 21.18
N LYS A 39 11.30 1.48 21.72
CA LYS A 39 11.25 0.51 22.82
C LYS A 39 10.61 1.11 24.07
N SER A 40 10.93 2.35 24.43
CA SER A 40 10.28 3.03 25.57
C SER A 40 8.78 3.26 25.35
N LYS A 41 8.33 3.34 24.08
CA LYS A 41 6.92 3.41 23.66
C LYS A 41 6.26 2.04 23.45
N LYS A 42 6.89 0.95 23.93
CA LYS A 42 6.45 -0.44 23.74
C LYS A 42 6.26 -0.80 22.26
N LEU A 43 7.22 -0.43 21.42
CA LEU A 43 7.33 -0.83 20.03
C LEU A 43 8.71 -1.43 19.80
N THR A 44 8.82 -2.42 18.91
CA THR A 44 10.11 -2.98 18.50
C THR A 44 10.48 -2.51 17.11
N LEU A 45 11.77 -2.52 16.80
CA LEU A 45 12.32 -2.13 15.51
C LEU A 45 13.08 -3.31 14.92
N ILE A 46 12.92 -3.52 13.61
CA ILE A 46 13.80 -4.34 12.77
C ILE A 46 14.15 -3.51 11.55
N GLY A 47 15.41 -3.47 11.15
CA GLY A 47 15.75 -2.79 9.91
C GLY A 47 17.18 -3.01 9.48
N THR A 48 17.43 -2.76 8.20
CA THR A 48 18.80 -2.67 7.69
C THR A 48 19.48 -1.45 8.30
N ILE A 49 20.79 -1.52 8.58
CA ILE A 49 21.54 -0.38 9.15
C ILE A 49 22.80 -0.07 8.33
N ALA A 50 23.07 1.22 8.11
CA ALA A 50 24.15 1.65 7.24
C ALA A 50 25.49 1.39 7.90
N LYS A 51 26.46 0.88 7.12
CA LYS A 51 27.82 0.62 7.59
C LYS A 51 28.53 1.86 8.17
N ASN A 52 28.14 3.06 7.75
CA ASN A 52 28.75 4.32 8.18
C ASN A 52 28.20 4.86 9.51
N LYS A 53 27.25 4.17 10.17
CA LYS A 53 26.76 4.55 11.50
C LYS A 53 27.90 4.44 12.53
N ARG A 54 28.08 5.47 13.34
CA ARG A 54 29.23 5.61 14.27
C ARG A 54 29.17 4.59 15.41
N GLU A 55 27.95 4.19 15.76
CA GLU A 55 27.60 3.24 16.81
C GLU A 55 28.01 1.81 16.46
N LEU A 56 28.34 1.52 15.19
CA LEU A 56 28.73 0.19 14.76
C LEU A 56 30.21 -0.10 15.08
N PRO A 57 30.51 -1.23 15.74
CA PRO A 57 31.88 -1.70 15.90
C PRO A 57 32.53 -1.95 14.53
N ALA A 58 33.85 -1.73 14.43
CA ALA A 58 34.57 -1.82 13.16
C ALA A 58 34.54 -3.24 12.57
N GLU A 59 34.46 -4.25 13.45
CA GLU A 59 34.36 -5.67 13.16
C GLU A 59 33.13 -5.96 12.29
N PHE A 60 31.99 -5.31 12.57
CA PHE A 60 30.75 -5.50 11.81
C PHE A 60 30.82 -4.87 10.42
N ARG A 61 31.71 -3.92 10.18
CA ARG A 61 31.81 -3.24 8.88
C ARG A 61 32.58 -4.05 7.85
N SER A 62 33.55 -4.86 8.30
CA SER A 62 34.44 -5.62 7.43
C SER A 62 33.80 -6.91 6.92
N ASP A 63 33.96 -7.17 5.62
CA ASP A 63 33.70 -8.48 5.00
C ASP A 63 34.99 -9.30 4.78
N LYS A 64 36.17 -8.71 5.05
CA LYS A 64 37.46 -9.35 4.79
C LYS A 64 37.64 -10.59 5.67
N GLY A 65 37.99 -11.71 5.05
CA GLY A 65 38.25 -12.98 5.74
C GLY A 65 37.01 -13.72 6.22
N ARG A 66 35.79 -13.22 5.94
CA ARG A 66 34.55 -13.87 6.35
C ARG A 66 34.01 -14.79 5.26
N PRO A 67 33.68 -16.06 5.57
CA PRO A 67 33.14 -16.98 4.58
C PRO A 67 31.72 -16.59 4.17
N VAL A 68 31.34 -16.92 2.94
CA VAL A 68 29.96 -16.75 2.44
C VAL A 68 29.03 -17.63 3.26
N GLY A 69 27.87 -17.10 3.65
CA GLY A 69 26.92 -17.74 4.55
C GLY A 69 27.22 -17.53 6.04
N SER A 70 28.34 -16.89 6.41
CA SER A 70 28.62 -16.61 7.82
C SER A 70 27.80 -15.44 8.36
N SER A 71 27.39 -15.57 9.62
CA SER A 71 26.77 -14.53 10.43
C SER A 71 27.67 -14.17 11.61
N MET A 72 27.53 -12.95 12.11
CA MET A 72 28.18 -12.46 13.32
C MET A 72 27.16 -11.61 14.06
N PHE A 73 27.00 -11.87 15.35
CA PHE A 73 26.00 -11.22 16.20
C PHE A 73 26.68 -10.35 17.25
N GLY A 74 26.03 -9.23 17.57
CA GLY A 74 26.42 -8.33 18.64
C GLY A 74 25.20 -8.03 19.50
N PHE A 75 25.39 -8.10 20.81
CA PHE A 75 24.32 -7.96 21.79
C PHE A 75 24.62 -6.79 22.73
N GLU A 76 23.62 -5.94 22.91
CA GLU A 76 23.52 -4.95 23.96
C GLU A 76 22.17 -5.17 24.65
N SER A 77 21.98 -4.73 25.90
CA SER A 77 20.88 -5.12 26.81
C SER A 77 19.52 -5.41 26.16
N ASP A 78 19.08 -4.57 25.21
CA ASP A 78 17.78 -4.70 24.53
C ASP A 78 17.88 -4.65 22.99
N CYS A 79 19.09 -4.83 22.44
CA CYS A 79 19.37 -4.62 21.03
C CYS A 79 20.31 -5.71 20.50
N THR A 80 19.97 -6.25 19.34
CA THR A 80 20.79 -7.21 18.61
C THR A 80 21.15 -6.66 17.24
N ILE A 81 22.43 -6.74 16.88
CA ILE A 81 22.90 -6.50 15.52
C ILE A 81 23.38 -7.81 14.91
N VAL A 82 23.06 -8.02 13.64
CA VAL A 82 23.57 -9.14 12.85
C VAL A 82 24.28 -8.62 11.61
N SER A 83 25.45 -9.19 11.35
CA SER A 83 26.20 -9.01 10.12
C SER A 83 26.28 -10.33 9.37
N TYR A 84 25.69 -10.38 8.18
CA TYR A 84 25.59 -11.58 7.35
C TYR A 84 26.27 -11.38 6.00
N ILE A 85 27.02 -12.38 5.55
CA ILE A 85 27.75 -12.37 4.27
C ILE A 85 27.02 -13.25 3.24
N PRO A 86 26.01 -12.74 2.52
CA PRO A 86 25.28 -13.55 1.54
C PRO A 86 26.13 -13.90 0.32
N LYS A 87 27.07 -13.04 -0.06
CA LYS A 87 27.95 -13.17 -1.23
C LYS A 87 29.29 -12.49 -0.94
N ARG A 88 30.33 -12.86 -1.69
CA ARG A 88 31.66 -12.21 -1.58
C ARG A 88 31.51 -10.69 -1.74
N LYS A 89 32.20 -9.91 -0.90
CA LYS A 89 32.18 -8.43 -0.88
C LYS A 89 30.85 -7.79 -0.51
N ILE A 90 29.85 -8.57 -0.11
CA ILE A 90 28.56 -8.05 0.36
C ILE A 90 28.40 -8.44 1.82
N ASN A 91 28.19 -7.42 2.66
CA ASN A 91 27.88 -7.58 4.08
C ASN A 91 26.59 -6.83 4.35
N VAL A 92 25.57 -7.58 4.78
CA VAL A 92 24.25 -7.09 5.13
C VAL A 92 24.20 -6.93 6.64
N LEU A 93 23.89 -5.72 7.09
CA LEU A 93 23.75 -5.38 8.50
C LEU A 93 22.28 -5.17 8.83
N LEU A 94 21.79 -5.86 9.85
CA LEU A 94 20.47 -5.61 10.41
C LEU A 94 20.57 -5.34 11.88
N PHE A 95 19.67 -4.47 12.34
CA PHE A 95 19.53 -4.09 13.72
C PHE A 95 18.12 -4.45 14.19
N SER A 96 17.99 -5.04 15.37
CA SER A 96 16.70 -5.44 15.94
C SER A 96 16.62 -5.18 17.43
N THR A 97 15.44 -4.77 17.90
CA THR A 97 15.06 -4.76 19.33
C THR A 97 13.96 -5.76 19.68
N ALA A 98 13.60 -6.60 18.71
CA ALA A 98 12.62 -7.68 18.84
C ALA A 98 13.30 -9.02 19.18
N HIS A 99 14.55 -9.20 18.76
CA HIS A 99 15.32 -10.43 18.93
C HIS A 99 16.47 -10.22 19.92
N GLY A 100 16.73 -11.23 20.75
CA GLY A 100 17.76 -11.20 21.80
C GLY A 100 18.70 -12.39 21.77
N ASP A 101 18.73 -13.16 20.68
CA ASP A 101 19.56 -14.36 20.53
C ASP A 101 20.25 -14.41 19.15
N ASP A 102 21.15 -15.39 18.99
CA ASP A 102 21.96 -15.66 17.80
C ASP A 102 21.38 -16.77 16.92
N ARG A 103 20.05 -16.95 16.95
CA ARG A 103 19.42 -18.07 16.23
C ARG A 103 19.62 -17.96 14.72
N VAL A 104 19.99 -19.09 14.15
CA VAL A 104 20.13 -19.31 12.72
C VAL A 104 19.24 -20.49 12.35
N SER A 105 18.38 -20.29 11.36
CA SER A 105 17.50 -21.33 10.85
C SER A 105 18.31 -22.48 10.26
N LYS A 106 17.95 -23.71 10.64
CA LYS A 106 18.61 -24.94 10.19
C LYS A 106 18.28 -25.29 8.74
N GLU A 107 17.17 -24.79 8.21
CA GLU A 107 16.68 -25.15 6.87
C GLU A 107 17.45 -24.43 5.75
N ASN A 108 17.72 -23.16 5.96
CA ASN A 108 18.24 -22.23 4.95
C ASN A 108 19.51 -21.50 5.44
N GLY A 109 19.96 -21.72 6.68
CA GLY A 109 21.21 -21.19 7.22
C GLY A 109 21.20 -19.67 7.44
N LEU A 110 20.01 -19.06 7.46
CA LEU A 110 19.83 -17.62 7.64
C LEU A 110 19.59 -17.28 9.11
N PRO A 111 20.17 -16.18 9.63
CA PRO A 111 19.74 -15.61 10.90
C PRO A 111 18.24 -15.32 10.92
N GLU A 112 17.54 -15.69 11.99
CA GLU A 112 16.08 -15.48 12.11
C GLU A 112 15.71 -13.99 11.94
N ILE A 113 16.56 -13.07 12.41
CA ILE A 113 16.40 -11.62 12.22
C ILE A 113 16.32 -11.23 10.74
N ILE A 114 17.08 -11.90 9.88
CA ILE A 114 17.09 -11.65 8.43
C ILE A 114 15.80 -12.14 7.80
N GLU A 115 15.31 -13.29 8.23
CA GLU A 115 14.03 -13.85 7.77
C GLU A 115 12.87 -12.94 8.16
N ALA A 116 12.77 -12.57 9.44
CA ALA A 116 11.75 -11.66 9.93
C ALA A 116 11.77 -10.30 9.21
N CYS A 117 12.95 -9.78 8.89
CA CYS A 117 13.08 -8.56 8.09
C CYS A 117 12.62 -8.77 6.65
N ASN A 118 12.96 -9.90 6.02
CA ASN A 118 12.56 -10.20 4.64
C ASN A 118 11.06 -10.35 4.49
N ASP A 119 10.39 -10.96 5.48
CA ASP A 119 8.94 -11.17 5.48
C ASP A 119 8.16 -9.86 5.59
N THR A 120 8.73 -8.86 6.26
CA THR A 120 8.01 -7.61 6.60
C THR A 120 8.42 -6.41 5.75
N LYS A 121 9.64 -6.38 5.18
CA LYS A 121 10.16 -5.21 4.44
C LYS A 121 9.36 -4.86 3.18
N GLY A 122 8.65 -5.83 2.58
CA GLY A 122 7.92 -5.64 1.33
C GLY A 122 6.58 -4.93 1.45
N GLY A 123 6.10 -4.60 2.66
CA GLY A 123 4.75 -4.08 2.87
C GLY A 123 4.44 -2.81 2.06
N ILE A 124 5.34 -1.83 2.06
CA ILE A 124 5.18 -0.56 1.34
C ILE A 124 5.35 -0.77 -0.17
N ASP A 125 6.34 -1.55 -0.59
CA ASP A 125 6.60 -1.86 -2.01
C ASP A 125 5.39 -2.53 -2.67
N VAL A 126 4.65 -3.36 -1.92
CA VAL A 126 3.40 -3.97 -2.40
C VAL A 126 2.33 -2.90 -2.65
N VAL A 127 2.16 -1.93 -1.74
CA VAL A 127 1.21 -0.82 -1.94
C VAL A 127 1.61 0.00 -3.17
N ASP A 128 2.88 0.31 -3.34
CA ASP A 128 3.39 1.05 -4.51
C ASP A 128 3.15 0.29 -5.82
N LYS A 129 3.42 -1.02 -5.83
CA LYS A 129 3.11 -1.90 -6.97
C LYS A 129 1.61 -1.93 -7.28
N LEU A 130 0.76 -1.99 -6.27
CA LEU A 130 -0.70 -1.97 -6.41
C LEU A 130 -1.22 -0.61 -6.93
N CYS A 131 -0.63 0.50 -6.50
CA CYS A 131 -0.90 1.84 -7.01
C CYS A 131 -0.48 1.97 -8.49
N SER A 132 0.69 1.43 -8.85
CA SER A 132 1.20 1.47 -10.23
C SER A 132 0.34 0.63 -11.19
N SER A 133 -0.10 -0.55 -10.74
CA SER A 133 -0.89 -1.49 -11.57
C SER A 133 -2.26 -0.92 -11.96
N TYR A 134 -2.90 -0.17 -11.06
CA TYR A 134 -4.19 0.49 -11.29
C TYR A 134 -4.11 1.93 -10.82
N ASN A 135 -3.73 2.82 -11.75
CA ASN A 135 -3.44 4.22 -11.47
C ASN A 135 -4.48 5.16 -12.09
N CYS A 136 -5.12 5.98 -11.26
CA CYS A 136 -6.06 7.02 -11.73
C CYS A 136 -5.39 8.33 -12.13
N ALA A 137 -4.08 8.48 -11.92
CA ALA A 137 -3.36 9.72 -12.21
C ALA A 137 -3.44 10.11 -13.69
N ARG A 138 -3.46 11.43 -13.91
CA ARG A 138 -3.46 12.04 -15.23
C ARG A 138 -2.36 13.10 -15.31
N SER A 139 -1.83 13.29 -16.51
CA SER A 139 -0.85 14.34 -16.77
C SER A 139 -1.42 15.69 -16.35
N THR A 140 -0.66 16.43 -15.54
CA THR A 140 -1.11 17.69 -14.95
C THR A 140 0.09 18.58 -14.66
N ARG A 141 -0.09 19.89 -14.80
CA ARG A 141 0.90 20.91 -14.42
C ARG A 141 0.70 21.45 -13.01
N ARG A 142 -0.27 20.90 -12.26
CA ARG A 142 -0.63 21.34 -10.90
C ARG A 142 -0.28 20.26 -9.91
N TRP A 143 0.76 20.47 -9.10
CA TRP A 143 1.21 19.49 -8.10
C TRP A 143 0.11 19.03 -7.11
N PRO A 144 -0.91 19.83 -6.71
CA PRO A 144 -1.95 19.34 -5.81
C PRO A 144 -2.75 18.17 -6.40
N ASN A 145 -2.92 18.15 -7.73
CA ASN A 145 -3.60 17.05 -8.41
C ASN A 145 -2.80 15.74 -8.31
N VAL A 146 -1.47 15.81 -8.27
CA VAL A 146 -0.61 14.61 -8.10
C VAL A 146 -0.91 13.97 -6.74
N ILE A 147 -1.02 14.77 -5.69
CA ILE A 147 -1.38 14.29 -4.35
C ILE A 147 -2.81 13.74 -4.35
N PHE A 148 -3.76 14.45 -4.95
CA PHE A 148 -5.16 13.99 -5.04
C PHE A 148 -5.26 12.61 -5.70
N PHE A 149 -4.59 12.39 -6.83
CA PHE A 149 -4.59 11.10 -7.50
C PHE A 149 -3.89 10.00 -6.67
N SER A 150 -2.82 10.35 -5.96
CA SER A 150 -2.16 9.42 -5.03
C SER A 150 -3.11 9.00 -3.89
N MET A 151 -3.84 9.95 -3.30
CA MET A 151 -4.85 9.68 -2.27
C MET A 151 -5.95 8.76 -2.80
N MET A 152 -6.44 8.98 -4.02
CA MET A 152 -7.45 8.13 -4.66
C MET A 152 -6.96 6.69 -4.86
N ASN A 153 -5.72 6.50 -5.31
CA ASN A 153 -5.13 5.16 -5.48
C ASN A 153 -5.04 4.41 -4.13
N VAL A 154 -4.55 5.09 -3.08
CA VAL A 154 -4.44 4.51 -1.73
C VAL A 154 -5.82 4.24 -1.13
N ALA A 155 -6.78 5.15 -1.31
CA ALA A 155 -8.15 4.98 -0.84
C ALA A 155 -8.82 3.75 -1.46
N ALA A 156 -8.63 3.52 -2.76
CA ALA A 156 -9.16 2.34 -3.44
C ALA A 156 -8.55 1.03 -2.92
N ILE A 157 -7.25 1.03 -2.57
CA ILE A 157 -6.58 -0.13 -1.94
C ILE A 157 -7.18 -0.38 -0.55
N ASN A 158 -7.27 0.66 0.29
CA ASN A 158 -7.81 0.54 1.64
C ASN A 158 -9.28 0.11 1.65
N ALA A 159 -10.09 0.60 0.70
CA ALA A 159 -11.47 0.17 0.51
C ALA A 159 -11.56 -1.32 0.17
N PHE A 160 -10.69 -1.81 -0.72
CA PHE A 160 -10.64 -3.23 -1.04
C PHE A 160 -10.20 -4.09 0.15
N VAL A 161 -9.18 -3.65 0.90
CA VAL A 161 -8.74 -4.34 2.13
C VAL A 161 -9.89 -4.44 3.15
N LYS A 162 -10.67 -3.36 3.32
CA LYS A 162 -11.85 -3.36 4.20
C LYS A 162 -12.97 -4.26 3.68
N PHE A 163 -13.20 -4.26 2.36
CA PHE A 163 -14.18 -5.13 1.73
C PHE A 163 -13.85 -6.62 1.99
N THR A 164 -12.61 -7.04 1.70
CA THR A 164 -12.18 -8.43 1.92
C THR A 164 -12.13 -8.82 3.39
N ALA A 165 -11.86 -7.87 4.29
CA ALA A 165 -11.89 -8.13 5.73
C ALA A 165 -13.31 -8.35 6.27
N ASN A 166 -14.32 -7.69 5.68
CA ASN A 166 -15.72 -7.83 6.07
C ASN A 166 -16.41 -9.03 5.42
N ASP A 167 -15.94 -9.48 4.26
CA ASP A 167 -16.44 -10.67 3.57
C ASP A 167 -15.28 -11.62 3.19
N PRO A 168 -14.79 -12.44 4.14
CA PRO A 168 -13.66 -13.34 3.91
C PRO A 168 -13.91 -14.44 2.88
N ASN A 169 -15.18 -14.75 2.59
CA ASN A 169 -15.57 -15.76 1.61
C ASN A 169 -15.70 -15.17 0.19
N SER A 170 -15.55 -13.86 0.05
CA SER A 170 -15.61 -13.19 -1.25
C SER A 170 -14.44 -13.60 -2.12
N ASN A 171 -14.74 -14.15 -3.30
CA ASN A 171 -13.75 -14.44 -4.34
C ASN A 171 -13.60 -13.28 -5.34
N ILE A 172 -14.08 -12.07 -5.00
CA ILE A 172 -14.02 -10.91 -5.89
C ILE A 172 -12.56 -10.44 -5.99
N LEU A 173 -12.04 -10.46 -7.22
CA LEU A 173 -10.71 -9.94 -7.51
C LEU A 173 -10.74 -8.41 -7.52
N ARG A 174 -9.63 -7.78 -7.14
CA ARG A 174 -9.49 -6.32 -7.16
C ARG A 174 -9.86 -5.68 -8.51
N ARG A 175 -9.53 -6.35 -9.63
CA ARG A 175 -9.84 -5.88 -10.98
C ARG A 175 -11.36 -5.77 -11.26
N ASP A 176 -12.16 -6.57 -10.57
CA ASP A 176 -13.61 -6.62 -10.72
C ASP A 176 -14.29 -5.70 -9.70
N PHE A 177 -13.66 -5.48 -8.54
CA PHE A 177 -14.08 -4.51 -7.53
C PHE A 177 -13.88 -3.06 -7.98
N LEU A 178 -12.72 -2.74 -8.57
CA LEU A 178 -12.35 -1.35 -8.89
C LEU A 178 -13.33 -0.62 -9.82
N PRO A 179 -13.90 -1.24 -10.88
CA PRO A 179 -14.92 -0.60 -11.72
C PRO A 179 -16.25 -0.35 -11.00
N GLN A 180 -16.58 -1.13 -9.97
CA GLN A 180 -17.84 -0.99 -9.23
C GLN A 180 -17.86 0.26 -8.35
N LEU A 181 -16.70 0.68 -7.82
CA LEU A 181 -16.55 1.89 -7.01
C LEU A 181 -17.03 3.17 -7.73
N PRO A 182 -16.44 3.57 -8.88
CA PRO A 182 -16.85 4.79 -9.57
C PRO A 182 -18.28 4.68 -10.12
N MET A 183 -18.72 3.49 -10.53
CA MET A 183 -20.09 3.27 -10.98
C MET A 183 -21.10 3.54 -9.86
N SER A 184 -20.83 3.01 -8.66
CA SER A 184 -21.67 3.25 -7.47
C SER A 184 -21.66 4.72 -7.06
N LEU A 185 -20.51 5.38 -7.09
CA LEU A 185 -20.39 6.82 -6.79
C LEU A 185 -21.12 7.70 -7.80
N ALA A 186 -21.11 7.31 -9.08
CA ALA A 186 -21.77 8.05 -10.15
C ALA A 186 -23.28 7.76 -10.25
N GLN A 187 -23.80 6.76 -9.54
CA GLN A 187 -25.14 6.21 -9.74
C GLN A 187 -26.24 7.26 -9.62
N ASP A 188 -26.26 8.03 -8.54
CA ASP A 188 -27.32 9.02 -8.31
C ASP A 188 -27.20 10.20 -9.27
N TYR A 189 -25.97 10.60 -9.60
CA TYR A 189 -25.73 11.61 -10.63
C TYR A 189 -26.19 11.13 -12.01
N MET A 190 -25.95 9.87 -12.37
CA MET A 190 -26.45 9.27 -13.62
C MET A 190 -27.97 9.26 -13.66
N LYS A 191 -28.66 8.92 -12.57
CA LYS A 191 -30.13 8.96 -12.48
C LYS A 191 -30.68 10.38 -12.67
N GLN A 192 -30.12 11.37 -11.98
CA GLN A 192 -30.49 12.79 -12.13
C GLN A 192 -30.22 13.30 -13.55
N ARG A 193 -29.11 12.88 -14.14
CA ARG A 193 -28.78 13.21 -15.52
C ARG A 193 -29.83 12.58 -16.45
N ALA A 194 -30.19 11.32 -16.29
CA ALA A 194 -31.20 10.65 -17.12
C ALA A 194 -32.59 11.33 -17.13
N SER A 195 -32.99 12.06 -16.08
CA SER A 195 -34.24 12.82 -16.07
C SER A 195 -34.18 14.12 -16.87
N CYS A 196 -32.99 14.61 -17.23
CA CYS A 196 -32.83 15.84 -17.98
C CYS A 196 -33.32 15.69 -19.44
N SER A 197 -34.03 16.69 -19.95
CA SER A 197 -34.58 16.72 -21.31
C SER A 197 -33.56 17.14 -22.36
N SER A 198 -32.52 17.90 -21.99
CA SER A 198 -31.52 18.48 -22.90
C SER A 198 -30.37 17.53 -23.26
N ILE A 199 -30.38 16.29 -22.77
CA ILE A 199 -29.31 15.32 -23.06
C ILE A 199 -29.46 14.74 -24.47
N PRO A 200 -28.35 14.54 -25.19
CA PRO A 200 -28.36 13.86 -26.47
C PRO A 200 -29.12 12.52 -26.44
N LYS A 201 -29.99 12.31 -27.44
CA LYS A 201 -30.81 11.08 -27.57
C LYS A 201 -29.99 9.79 -27.63
N THR A 202 -28.71 9.88 -28.02
CA THR A 202 -27.77 8.76 -28.07
C THR A 202 -27.20 8.39 -26.70
N LEU A 203 -27.05 9.36 -25.79
CA LEU A 203 -26.48 9.13 -24.44
C LEU A 203 -27.54 8.72 -23.42
N LYS A 204 -28.78 9.19 -23.60
CA LYS A 204 -29.87 8.97 -22.63
C LYS A 204 -30.20 7.48 -22.41
N PRO A 205 -30.28 6.61 -23.44
CA PRO A 205 -30.49 5.17 -23.24
C PRO A 205 -29.34 4.53 -22.47
N ARG A 206 -28.09 4.84 -22.83
CA ARG A 206 -26.91 4.26 -22.18
C ARG A 206 -26.80 4.64 -20.70
N ILE A 207 -27.13 5.88 -20.34
CA ILE A 207 -27.14 6.31 -18.93
C ILE A 207 -28.24 5.57 -18.15
N ARG A 208 -29.42 5.36 -18.75
CA ARG A 208 -30.52 4.60 -18.11
C ARG A 208 -30.16 3.14 -17.89
N GLU A 209 -29.60 2.50 -18.91
CA GLU A 209 -29.10 1.13 -18.83
C GLU A 209 -28.08 0.97 -17.70
N LEU A 210 -27.05 1.84 -17.67
CA LEU A 210 -26.01 1.80 -16.64
C LEU A 210 -26.52 2.15 -15.23
N SER A 211 -27.63 2.89 -15.12
CA SER A 211 -28.22 3.28 -13.83
C SER A 211 -29.36 2.35 -13.37
N GLY A 212 -29.67 1.29 -14.13
CA GLY A 212 -30.74 0.35 -13.82
C GLY A 212 -32.15 0.96 -13.92
N LEU A 213 -32.32 2.05 -14.66
CA LEU A 213 -33.63 2.65 -14.94
C LEU A 213 -34.29 1.91 -16.10
N PRO A 214 -35.61 1.65 -16.04
CA PRO A 214 -36.33 1.01 -17.14
C PRO A 214 -36.19 1.84 -18.41
N ASP A 215 -36.04 1.16 -19.55
CA ASP A 215 -36.09 1.80 -20.85
C ASP A 215 -37.48 2.40 -21.03
N SER A 216 -37.57 3.73 -21.06
CA SER A 216 -38.78 4.34 -21.59
C SER A 216 -38.74 4.04 -23.08
N THR A 217 -39.51 3.03 -23.51
CA THR A 217 -39.91 2.90 -24.89
C THR A 217 -40.22 4.29 -25.43
N LEU A 218 -39.58 4.64 -26.54
CA LEU A 218 -39.97 5.78 -27.35
C LEU A 218 -41.51 5.76 -27.44
N PRO A 219 -42.22 6.91 -27.28
CA PRO A 219 -43.65 6.89 -27.53
C PRO A 219 -43.84 6.28 -28.92
N ASN A 220 -44.71 5.26 -28.98
CA ASN A 220 -45.08 4.53 -30.20
C ASN A 220 -45.03 5.50 -31.38
N ALA A 221 -44.35 5.08 -32.45
CA ALA A 221 -44.48 5.71 -33.75
C ALA A 221 -45.96 6.08 -33.92
N ARG A 222 -46.23 7.39 -34.06
CA ARG A 222 -47.59 7.90 -34.24
C ARG A 222 -48.25 6.97 -35.25
N GLU A 223 -49.31 6.29 -34.85
CA GLU A 223 -50.19 5.61 -35.79
C GLU A 223 -50.47 6.64 -36.88
N SER A 224 -50.09 6.29 -38.10
CA SER A 224 -50.39 7.08 -39.27
C SER A 224 -51.90 7.18 -39.33
N ASP A 225 -52.43 8.29 -38.83
CA ASP A 225 -53.82 8.68 -38.99
C ASP A 225 -54.06 8.69 -40.50
N GLU A 226 -54.68 7.62 -41.01
CA GLU A 226 -55.22 7.56 -42.36
C GLU A 226 -56.24 8.69 -42.45
N HIS A 227 -55.77 9.87 -42.87
CA HIS A 227 -56.65 10.90 -43.40
C HIS A 227 -57.19 10.37 -44.73
N ARG A 228 -58.22 9.52 -44.62
CA ARG A 228 -59.15 9.21 -45.70
C ARG A 228 -59.78 10.53 -46.13
N ARG A 229 -59.32 11.06 -47.27
CA ARG A 229 -60.06 12.11 -47.97
C ARG A 229 -61.33 11.48 -48.53
N CYS A 230 -62.48 11.81 -47.94
CA CYS A 230 -63.77 11.60 -48.58
C CYS A 230 -64.13 12.82 -49.45
N PHE A 231 -64.21 12.54 -50.76
CA PHE A 231 -65.12 13.00 -51.82
C PHE A 231 -65.63 14.44 -51.87
N TYR A 232 -65.54 15.08 -53.05
CA TYR A 232 -66.56 14.99 -54.12
C TYR A 232 -65.90 15.15 -55.50
#